data_AF-A0A351JZB3-F1
#
_entry.id   AF-A0A351JZB3-F1
#
_cell.length_a   1.000
_cell.length_b   1.000
_cell.length_c   1.000
_cell.angle_alpha   90.00
_cell.angle_beta   90.00
_cell.angle_gamma   90.00
#
_symmetry.space_group_name_H-M   'P 1'
#
loop_
_entity.id
_entity.type
_entity.pdbx_description
1 polymer ?
#
loop_
_entity_poly.entity_id
_entity_poly.type
_entity_poly.pdbx_seq_one_letter_code
_entity_poly.pdbx_strand_id
1 'polypeptide(L)' 'MRFEAVVFDLDGTLLDTLEDIADSANAVLARRRFPTHSVEDYRYFVG' A
#
# COMPACT_ATOMS: atom_id res chain seq x y z
N MET A 1 29.47 14.84 -4.75
CA MET A 1 28.64 14.29 -5.85
C MET A 1 27.66 15.35 -6.26
N ARG A 2 27.51 15.62 -7.57
CA ARG A 2 26.47 16.52 -8.11
C ARG A 2 25.49 15.63 -8.86
N PHE A 3 24.26 15.55 -8.36
CA PHE A 3 23.18 14.84 -9.03
C PHE A 3 22.33 15.86 -9.77
N GLU A 4 21.94 15.54 -11.00
CA GLU A 4 21.09 16.41 -11.84
C GLU A 4 19.61 16.23 -11.55
N ALA A 5 19.21 15.05 -11.06
CA ALA A 5 17.87 14.77 -10.58
C ALA A 5 17.87 13.60 -9.58
N VAL A 6 16.80 13.52 -8.79
CA VAL A 6 16.47 12.36 -7.95
C VAL A 6 14.98 12.07 -8.12
N VAL A 7 14.63 10.80 -8.31
CA VAL A 7 13.25 10.34 -8.43
C VAL A 7 12.95 9.45 -7.24
N PHE A 8 11.79 9.67 -6.64
CA PHE A 8 11.29 8.87 -5.54
C PHE A 8 10.00 8.21 -5.97
N ASP A 9 9.84 6.97 -5.54
CA ASP A 9 8.52 6.34 -5.51
C ASP A 9 7.64 7.07 -4.48
N LEU A 10 6.32 6.92 -4.59
CA LEU A 10 5.38 7.60 -3.71
C LEU A 10 5.07 6.74 -2.48
N ASP A 11 4.45 5.59 -2.72
CA ASP A 11 3.94 4.69 -1.69
C ASP A 11 5.09 3.99 -0.96
N GLY A 12 5.10 4.08 0.37
CA GLY A 12 6.15 3.52 1.23
C GLY A 12 7.51 4.21 1.12
N THR A 13 7.67 5.21 0.25
CA THR A 13 8.89 6.02 0.13
C THR A 13 8.66 7.46 0.59
N LEU A 14 7.71 8.16 -0.02
CA LEU A 14 7.35 9.53 0.38
C LEU A 14 6.15 9.57 1.32
N LEU A 15 5.22 8.61 1.19
CA LEU A 15 4.00 8.52 2.00
C LEU A 15 3.85 7.14 2.64
N ASP A 16 3.34 7.10 3.87
CA ASP A 16 2.88 5.87 4.52
C ASP A 16 1.42 5.61 4.14
N THR A 17 1.21 4.82 3.09
CA THR A 17 -0.11 4.56 2.48
C THR A 17 -0.61 3.14 2.74
N LEU A 18 0.04 2.39 3.65
CA LEU A 18 -0.30 0.99 3.89
C LEU A 18 -1.75 0.79 4.34
N GLU A 19 -2.25 1.67 5.22
CA GLU A 19 -3.63 1.65 5.70
C GLU A 19 -4.63 1.94 4.58
N ASP A 20 -4.36 2.96 3.75
CA ASP A 20 -5.22 3.32 2.62
C ASP A 20 -5.34 2.18 1.59
N ILE A 21 -4.24 1.48 1.33
CA ILE A 21 -4.19 0.30 0.47
C ILE A 21 -5.02 -0.83 1.07
N ALA A 22 -4.86 -1.10 2.37
CA ALA A 22 -5.59 -2.14 3.08
C ALA A 22 -7.11 -1.87 3.07
N ASP A 23 -7.51 -0.65 3.36
CA ASP A 23 -8.92 -0.23 3.36
C ASP A 23 -9.55 -0.38 1.97
N SER A 24 -8.85 0.10 0.94
CA SER A 24 -9.32 0.03 -0.45
C SER A 24 -9.50 -1.41 -0.91
N ALA A 25 -8.54 -2.29 -0.61
CA ALA A 25 -8.60 -3.70 -0.98
C ALA A 25 -9.68 -4.46 -0.19
N ASN A 26 -9.75 -4.25 1.13
CA ASN A 26 -10.76 -4.86 1.98
C ASN A 26 -12.19 -4.44 1.60
N ALA A 27 -12.39 -3.19 1.17
CA ALA A 27 -13.69 -2.73 0.67
C ALA A 27 -14.18 -3.57 -0.52
N VAL A 28 -13.28 -3.97 -1.43
CA VAL A 28 -13.63 -4.82 -2.58
C VAL A 28 -13.86 -6.27 -2.15
N LEU A 29 -13.00 -6.82 -1.29
CA LEU A 29 -13.12 -8.20 -0.79
C LEU A 29 -14.45 -8.40 -0.06
N ALA A 30 -14.80 -7.48 0.85
CA ALA A 30 -16.05 -7.51 1.60
C ALA A 30 -17.27 -7.48 0.66
N ARG A 31 -17.27 -6.59 -0.36
CA ARG A 31 -18.36 -6.50 -1.35
C ARG A 31 -18.55 -7.78 -2.14
N ARG A 32 -17.50 -8.56 -2.32
CA ARG A 32 -17.51 -9.82 -3.07
C ARG A 32 -17.65 -11.06 -2.17
N ARG A 33 -17.84 -10.87 -0.85
CA ARG A 33 -17.92 -11.94 0.17
C ARG A 33 -16.65 -12.81 0.23
N PHE A 34 -15.49 -12.22 -0.03
CA PHE A 34 -14.20 -12.85 0.23
C PHE A 34 -13.69 -12.47 1.64
N PRO A 35 -12.80 -13.28 2.23
CA PRO A 35 -12.12 -12.92 3.47
C PRO A 35 -11.38 -11.58 3.34
N THR A 36 -11.46 -10.75 4.37
CA THR A 36 -10.65 -9.54 4.53
C THR A 36 -9.36 -9.84 5.27
N HIS A 37 -8.38 -8.96 5.16
CA HIS A 37 -7.06 -9.11 5.78
C HIS A 37 -6.74 -7.95 6.72
N SER A 38 -5.85 -8.16 7.69
CA SER A 38 -5.37 -7.09 8.56
C SER A 38 -4.42 -6.16 7.79
N VAL A 39 -4.25 -4.92 8.26
CA VAL A 39 -3.31 -3.96 7.65
C VAL A 39 -1.88 -4.53 7.61
N GLU A 40 -1.48 -5.27 8.65
CA GLU A 40 -0.15 -5.90 8.72
C GLU A 40 0.06 -6.95 7.62
N ASP A 41 -0.99 -7.69 7.24
CA ASP A 41 -0.91 -8.67 6.15
C ASP A 41 -0.55 -7.99 4.82
N TYR A 42 -1.08 -6.77 4.59
CA TYR A 42 -0.81 -6.01 3.37
C TYR A 42 0.66 -5.64 3.22
N ARG A 43 1.42 -5.51 4.31
CA ARG A 43 2.87 -5.22 4.26
C ARG A 43 3.64 -6.28 3.46
N TYR A 44 3.15 -7.51 3.45
CA TYR A 44 3.73 -8.63 2.71
C TYR A 44 3.04 -8.92 1.37
N PHE A 45 1.87 -8.32 1.12
CA PHE A 45 1.15 -8.47 -0.16
C PHE A 45 1.60 -7.44 -1.19
N VAL A 46 1.90 -6.22 -0.75
CA VAL A 46 2.34 -5.12 -1.63
C VAL A 46 3.84 -4.81 -1.51
N GLY A 47 4.57 -5.52 -0.64
CA GLY A 47 6.01 -5.41 -0.43
C GLY A 47 6.79 -6.63 -0.92
#